data_AF-A0A7J6ANS9-F1
#
_entry.id   AF-A0A7J6ANS9-F1
#
_cell.length_a   1.000
_cell.length_b   1.000
_cell.length_c   1.000
_cell.angle_alpha   90.00
_cell.angle_beta   90.00
_cell.angle_gamma   90.00
#
_symmetry.space_group_name_H-M   'P 1'
#
loop_
_entity.id
_entity.type
_entity.pdbx_description
1 polymer ?
#
loop_
_entity_poly.entity_id
_entity_poly.type
_entity_poly.pdbx_seq_one_letter_code
_entity_poly.pdbx_strand_id
1 'polypeptide(L)'
;MIRVRKILSLRLFEDEHGCAWKHSVMDRGLEVLCVSQFTLQCTLKGNKPDFHSAMAAPLAQPFYNSLLEQLRTAYKPELIKDGQFGAYMQVHIQNDGPVTISLESPAPTLDAKQLSKLEKQQQRKEKTRAKDNSERVKDRGALHSEVGPSASSGAEGEFSSERHDGDGRSEPVFSS
;
A
#
# COMPACT_ATOMS: atom_id res chain seq x y z
N MET A 1 -7.71 -17.26 2.22
CA MET A 1 -7.05 -16.60 3.38
C MET A 1 -5.96 -17.53 3.87
N ILE A 2 -4.71 -17.06 3.92
CA ILE A 2 -3.60 -17.86 4.44
C ILE A 2 -3.90 -18.21 5.90
N ARG A 3 -3.86 -19.51 6.19
CA ARG A 3 -4.10 -20.02 7.54
C ARG A 3 -2.83 -19.73 8.35
N VAL A 4 -2.90 -18.76 9.26
CA VAL A 4 -1.81 -18.39 10.20
C VAL A 4 -1.19 -19.61 10.88
N ARG A 5 -2.04 -20.56 11.29
CA ARG A 5 -1.61 -21.84 11.86
C ARG A 5 -0.65 -22.62 10.96
N LYS A 6 -0.81 -22.55 9.63
CA LYS A 6 0.07 -23.26 8.69
C LYS A 6 1.46 -22.65 8.62
N ILE A 7 1.60 -21.34 8.81
CA ILE A 7 2.90 -20.66 8.89
C ILE A 7 3.59 -21.08 10.19
N LEU A 8 2.89 -20.94 11.32
CA LEU A 8 3.48 -21.17 12.64
C LEU A 8 3.78 -22.64 12.95
N SER A 9 2.96 -23.57 12.45
CA SER A 9 3.14 -25.01 12.68
C SER A 9 3.96 -25.71 11.61
N LEU A 10 4.58 -24.97 10.68
CA LEU A 10 5.39 -25.58 9.62
C LEU A 10 6.68 -26.13 10.21
N ARG A 11 6.90 -27.44 10.04
CA ARG A 11 8.08 -28.11 10.58
C ARG A 11 9.26 -27.94 9.63
N LEU A 12 10.14 -27.00 9.95
CA LEU A 12 11.31 -26.65 9.15
C LEU A 12 12.62 -27.03 9.82
N PHE A 13 12.60 -27.24 11.13
CA PHE A 13 13.82 -27.34 11.93
C PHE A 13 14.10 -28.78 12.35
N GLU A 14 15.37 -29.06 12.56
CA GLU A 14 15.88 -30.32 13.10
C GLU A 14 15.51 -30.49 14.57
N ASP A 15 15.46 -31.74 15.03
CA ASP A 15 15.42 -32.09 16.45
C ASP A 15 16.82 -32.16 17.07
N GLU A 16 16.90 -32.42 18.37
CA GLU A 16 18.17 -32.54 19.11
C GLU A 16 19.05 -33.71 18.61
N HIS A 17 18.48 -34.62 17.81
CA HIS A 17 19.17 -35.76 17.21
C HIS A 17 19.54 -35.52 15.74
N GLY A 18 19.30 -34.31 15.20
CA GLY A 18 19.63 -33.94 13.81
C GLY A 18 18.63 -34.42 12.77
N CYS A 19 17.43 -34.89 13.15
CA CYS A 19 16.40 -35.27 12.19
C CYS A 19 15.68 -34.04 11.65
N ALA A 20 15.82 -33.77 10.35
CA ALA A 20 15.14 -32.68 9.66
C ALA A 20 13.60 -32.78 9.69
N TRP A 21 12.93 -31.63 9.53
CA TRP A 21 11.47 -31.50 9.38
C TRP A 21 10.66 -31.90 10.61
N LYS A 22 11.21 -31.72 11.81
CA LYS A 22 10.59 -32.14 13.07
C LYS A 22 9.97 -31.01 13.84
N HIS A 23 10.64 -29.87 13.96
CA HIS A 23 10.19 -28.76 14.78
C HIS A 23 9.71 -27.58 13.95
N SER A 24 8.68 -26.91 14.46
CA SER A 24 8.18 -25.65 13.94
C SER A 24 8.82 -24.44 14.60
N VAL A 25 8.53 -23.25 14.08
CA VAL A 25 9.03 -21.99 14.67
C VAL A 25 8.54 -21.82 16.12
N MET A 26 7.33 -22.30 16.40
CA MET A 26 6.75 -22.29 17.74
C MET A 26 7.48 -23.24 18.69
N ASP A 27 7.80 -24.45 18.22
CA ASP A 27 8.45 -25.49 19.05
C ASP A 27 9.85 -25.06 19.51
N ARG A 28 10.55 -24.27 18.67
CA ARG A 28 11.89 -23.76 18.99
C ARG A 28 11.89 -22.38 19.63
N GLY A 29 10.74 -21.73 19.80
CA GLY A 29 10.67 -20.39 20.37
C GLY A 29 11.36 -19.32 19.52
N LEU A 30 11.41 -19.51 18.20
CA LEU A 30 12.12 -18.63 17.27
C LEU A 30 11.25 -17.42 16.86
N GLU A 31 11.91 -16.41 16.28
CA GLU A 31 11.28 -15.19 15.77
C GLU A 31 10.76 -15.36 14.33
N VAL A 32 9.76 -14.55 13.97
CA VAL A 32 9.17 -14.50 12.62
C VAL A 32 9.24 -13.06 12.12
N LEU A 33 9.96 -12.83 11.02
CA LEU A 33 9.94 -11.55 10.31
C LEU A 33 8.94 -11.62 9.16
N CYS A 34 7.92 -10.75 9.21
CA CYS A 34 6.95 -10.58 8.14
C CYS A 34 7.29 -9.35 7.30
N VAL A 35 7.32 -9.51 5.97
CA VAL A 35 7.53 -8.42 5.01
C VAL A 35 6.46 -8.52 3.92
N SER A 36 5.77 -7.42 3.66
CA SER A 36 4.76 -7.36 2.60
C SER A 36 5.41 -7.41 1.22
N GLN A 37 5.14 -8.45 0.42
CA GLN A 37 5.76 -8.65 -0.89
C GLN A 37 4.71 -8.84 -2.01
N PHE A 38 4.21 -7.73 -2.58
CA PHE A 38 3.20 -7.78 -3.64
C PHE A 38 3.73 -8.41 -4.95
N THR A 39 5.05 -8.33 -5.17
CA THR A 39 5.68 -8.85 -6.39
C THR A 39 5.62 -10.37 -6.50
N LEU A 40 5.27 -11.10 -5.42
CA LEU A 40 5.00 -12.53 -5.50
C LEU A 40 3.75 -12.82 -6.36
N GLN A 41 2.81 -11.86 -6.46
CA GLN A 41 1.64 -11.93 -7.34
C GLN A 41 1.97 -11.32 -8.72
N CYS A 42 3.07 -11.76 -9.31
CA CYS A 42 3.52 -11.32 -10.63
C CYS A 42 3.09 -12.32 -11.71
N THR A 43 2.58 -11.79 -12.81
CA THR A 43 2.43 -12.50 -14.09
C THR A 43 3.44 -11.92 -15.08
N LEU A 44 4.04 -12.76 -15.92
CA LEU A 44 5.01 -12.30 -16.91
C LEU A 44 4.32 -12.20 -18.28
N LYS A 45 4.33 -11.00 -18.87
CA LYS A 45 3.93 -10.76 -20.26
C LYS A 45 5.19 -10.45 -21.06
N GLY A 46 5.81 -11.50 -21.61
CA GLY A 46 7.17 -11.43 -22.13
C GLY A 46 8.17 -11.20 -20.97
N ASN A 47 9.01 -10.17 -21.08
CA ASN A 47 9.98 -9.80 -20.04
C ASN A 47 9.45 -8.75 -19.04
N LYS A 48 8.21 -8.26 -19.23
CA LYS A 48 7.62 -7.25 -18.36
C LYS A 48 6.81 -7.92 -17.24
N PRO A 49 7.12 -7.64 -15.97
CA PRO A 49 6.28 -8.06 -14.87
C PRO A 49 4.97 -7.25 -14.85
N ASP A 50 3.86 -7.96 -14.68
CA ASP A 50 2.51 -7.44 -14.57
C ASP A 50 1.92 -7.91 -13.23
N PHE A 51 1.48 -6.96 -12.41
CA PHE A 51 1.00 -7.19 -11.05
C PHE A 51 -0.51 -7.00 -10.93
N HIS A 52 -1.29 -7.13 -12.00
CA HIS A 52 -2.73 -6.84 -11.93
C HIS A 52 -3.48 -7.77 -10.96
N SER A 53 -2.92 -8.96 -10.68
CA SER A 53 -3.49 -9.93 -9.74
C SER A 53 -3.20 -9.60 -8.27
N ALA A 54 -2.28 -8.66 -8.01
CA ALA A 54 -1.99 -8.20 -6.66
C ALA A 54 -3.14 -7.33 -6.12
N MET A 55 -3.41 -7.47 -4.82
CA MET A 55 -4.39 -6.62 -4.14
C MET A 55 -3.91 -5.16 -4.13
N ALA A 56 -4.81 -4.21 -4.40
CA ALA A 56 -4.51 -2.79 -4.35
C ALA A 56 -4.05 -2.35 -2.95
N ALA A 57 -3.08 -1.44 -2.87
CA ALA A 57 -2.46 -0.99 -1.61
C ALA A 57 -3.46 -0.58 -0.50
N PRO A 58 -4.56 0.16 -0.77
CA PRO A 58 -5.52 0.55 0.26
C PRO A 58 -6.27 -0.62 0.91
N LEU A 59 -6.42 -1.74 0.20
CA LEU A 59 -7.02 -2.97 0.72
C LEU A 59 -5.95 -3.92 1.29
N ALA A 60 -4.75 -3.91 0.71
CA ALA A 60 -3.65 -4.77 1.13
C ALA A 60 -3.08 -4.39 2.50
N GLN A 61 -2.99 -3.10 2.83
CA GLN A 61 -2.49 -2.66 4.12
C GLN A 61 -3.34 -3.16 5.31
N PRO A 62 -4.68 -2.94 5.36
CA PRO A 62 -5.49 -3.46 6.46
C PRO A 62 -5.52 -4.99 6.48
N PHE A 63 -5.46 -5.64 5.30
CA PHE A 63 -5.36 -7.09 5.22
C PHE A 63 -4.06 -7.61 5.84
N TYR A 64 -2.93 -6.99 5.52
CA TYR A 64 -1.62 -7.31 6.08
C TYR A 64 -1.57 -7.09 7.59
N ASN A 65 -2.08 -5.95 8.07
CA ASN A 65 -2.17 -5.66 9.49
C ASN A 65 -3.02 -6.68 10.25
N SER A 66 -4.13 -7.14 9.66
CA SER A 66 -4.96 -8.19 10.25
C SER A 66 -4.23 -9.53 10.33
N LEU A 67 -3.42 -9.87 9.32
CA LEU A 67 -2.59 -11.07 9.32
C LEU A 67 -1.54 -11.04 10.45
N LEU A 68 -0.85 -9.90 10.61
CA LEU A 68 0.10 -9.69 11.69
C LEU A 68 -0.55 -9.84 13.06
N GLU A 69 -1.73 -9.25 13.25
CA GLU A 69 -2.44 -9.33 14.52
C GLU A 69 -2.83 -10.78 14.86
N GLN A 70 -3.28 -11.54 13.86
CA GLN A 70 -3.56 -12.96 14.04
C GLN A 70 -2.30 -13.77 14.37
N LEU A 71 -1.15 -13.44 13.78
CA LEU A 71 0.13 -14.08 14.11
C LEU A 71 0.55 -13.79 15.54
N ARG A 72 0.44 -12.53 15.98
CA ARG A 72 0.73 -12.11 17.37
C ARG A 72 -0.17 -12.82 18.37
N THR A 73 -1.47 -12.91 18.06
CA THR A 73 -2.45 -13.60 18.90
C THR A 73 -2.21 -15.11 18.99
N ALA A 74 -1.78 -15.73 17.88
CA ALA A 74 -1.60 -17.19 17.81
C ALA A 74 -0.25 -17.69 18.35
N TYR A 75 0.72 -16.80 18.60
CA TYR A 75 2.06 -17.17 19.04
C TYR A 75 2.54 -16.33 20.22
N LYS A 76 3.44 -15.38 19.98
CA LYS A 76 4.04 -14.48 20.98
C LYS A 76 4.26 -13.13 20.32
N PRO A 77 3.58 -12.05 20.76
CA PRO A 77 3.67 -10.76 20.11
C PRO A 77 5.10 -10.22 19.95
N GLU A 78 5.96 -10.48 20.91
CA GLU A 78 7.36 -10.05 20.96
C GLU A 78 8.25 -10.73 19.92
N LEU A 79 7.88 -11.93 19.46
CA LEU A 79 8.62 -12.72 18.46
C LEU A 79 8.16 -12.44 17.02
N ILE A 80 7.05 -11.73 16.83
CA ILE A 80 6.55 -11.35 15.50
C ILE A 80 7.09 -9.96 15.15
N LYS A 81 8.06 -9.91 14.24
CA LYS A 81 8.61 -8.68 13.68
C LYS A 81 7.91 -8.33 12.37
N ASP A 82 7.80 -7.03 12.13
CA ASP A 82 7.21 -6.46 10.93
C ASP A 82 8.24 -5.59 10.20
N GLY A 83 8.18 -5.59 8.87
CA GLY A 83 8.78 -4.54 8.06
C GLY A 83 7.94 -3.27 8.06
N GLN A 84 8.15 -2.43 7.06
CA GLN A 84 7.35 -1.23 6.82
C GLN A 84 6.56 -1.38 5.52
N PHE A 85 5.23 -1.50 5.65
CA PHE A 85 4.35 -1.66 4.50
C PHE A 85 4.47 -0.48 3.52
N GLY A 86 4.70 -0.79 2.23
CA GLY A 86 4.76 0.21 1.17
C GLY A 86 6.02 1.09 1.15
N ALA A 87 6.95 0.88 2.08
CA ALA A 87 8.25 1.56 2.07
C ALA A 87 9.29 0.79 1.25
N TYR A 88 10.28 1.52 0.73
CA TYR A 88 11.47 0.91 0.18
C TYR A 88 12.33 0.35 1.30
N MET A 89 12.70 -0.93 1.21
CA MET A 89 13.40 -1.66 2.27
C MET A 89 14.58 -2.46 1.71
N GLN A 90 15.66 -2.52 2.49
CA GLN A 90 16.75 -3.47 2.32
C GLN A 90 16.58 -4.56 3.38
N VAL A 91 16.28 -5.79 2.95
CA VAL A 91 16.04 -6.92 3.85
C VAL A 91 17.23 -7.87 3.78
N HIS A 92 18.00 -7.94 4.87
CA HIS A 92 19.12 -8.87 4.98
C HIS A 92 18.61 -10.23 5.48
N ILE A 93 18.80 -11.27 4.66
CA ILE A 93 18.37 -12.63 4.97
C ILE A 93 19.60 -13.55 4.92
N GLN A 94 19.94 -14.14 6.06
CA GLN A 94 20.93 -15.21 6.15
C GLN A 94 20.18 -16.55 6.21
N ASN A 95 20.13 -17.25 5.07
CA ASN A 95 19.47 -18.55 5.00
C ASN A 95 20.38 -19.62 5.61
N ASP A 96 19.94 -20.22 6.70
CA ASP A 96 20.54 -21.42 7.30
C ASP A 96 19.96 -22.66 6.60
N GLY A 97 20.78 -23.44 5.90
CA GLY A 97 20.33 -24.56 5.04
C GLY A 97 20.96 -24.55 3.64
N PRO A 98 20.32 -23.95 2.60
CA PRO A 98 19.12 -23.12 2.59
C PRO A 98 17.81 -23.89 2.32
N VAL A 99 16.78 -23.58 3.11
CA VAL A 99 15.41 -24.09 2.96
C VAL A 99 14.49 -22.96 2.51
N THR A 100 13.74 -23.15 1.43
CA THR A 100 12.75 -22.18 0.95
C THR A 100 11.45 -22.89 0.63
N ILE A 101 10.36 -22.45 1.26
CA ILE A 101 9.04 -23.05 1.07
C ILE A 101 8.09 -22.00 0.49
N SER A 102 7.48 -22.32 -0.64
CA SER A 102 6.36 -21.56 -1.18
C SER A 102 5.05 -22.06 -0.57
N LEU A 103 4.30 -21.17 0.08
CA LEU A 103 2.99 -21.46 0.65
C LEU A 103 1.91 -20.69 -0.07
N GLU A 104 1.05 -21.42 -0.76
CA GLU A 104 -0.18 -20.88 -1.32
C GLU A 104 -1.37 -21.31 -0.46
N SER A 105 -2.20 -20.35 -0.06
CA SER A 105 -3.52 -20.70 0.47
C SER A 105 -4.43 -20.95 -0.71
N PRO A 106 -5.18 -22.07 -0.73
CA PRO A 106 -6.19 -22.26 -1.77
C PRO A 106 -7.08 -21.02 -1.80
N ALA A 107 -7.35 -20.53 -3.02
CA ALA A 107 -8.34 -19.49 -3.20
C ALA A 107 -9.59 -19.94 -2.42
N PRO A 108 -10.10 -19.14 -1.47
CA PRO A 108 -11.46 -19.38 -1.05
C PRO A 108 -12.28 -19.42 -2.34
N THR A 109 -13.18 -20.39 -2.47
CA THR A 109 -14.25 -20.37 -3.48
C THR A 109 -15.12 -19.15 -3.18
N LEU A 110 -14.58 -17.97 -3.44
CA LEU A 110 -15.28 -16.71 -3.43
C LEU A 110 -15.88 -16.62 -4.81
N ASP A 111 -17.19 -16.77 -4.87
CA ASP A 111 -17.94 -16.47 -6.06
C ASP A 111 -17.48 -15.09 -6.56
N ALA A 112 -16.92 -15.03 -7.77
CA ALA A 112 -16.49 -13.77 -8.40
C ALA A 112 -17.60 -12.69 -8.41
N LYS A 113 -18.86 -13.12 -8.24
CA LYS A 113 -20.03 -12.26 -8.01
C LYS A 113 -19.97 -11.43 -6.71
N GLN A 114 -19.36 -11.92 -5.62
CA GLN A 114 -19.29 -11.19 -4.35
C GLN A 114 -18.21 -10.11 -4.37
N LEU A 115 -17.03 -10.40 -4.94
CA LEU A 115 -15.94 -9.42 -5.11
C LEU A 115 -16.37 -8.28 -6.02
N SER A 116 -16.95 -8.60 -7.19
CA SER A 116 -17.47 -7.58 -8.12
C SER A 116 -18.62 -6.76 -7.52
N LYS A 117 -19.39 -7.32 -6.58
CA LYS A 117 -20.44 -6.58 -5.86
C LYS A 117 -19.84 -5.62 -4.84
N LEU A 118 -18.81 -6.02 -4.09
CA LEU A 118 -18.09 -5.18 -3.14
C LEU A 118 -17.35 -4.03 -3.82
N GLU A 119 -16.68 -4.29 -4.93
CA GLU A 119 -15.99 -3.26 -5.75
C GLU A 119 -16.98 -2.25 -6.33
N LYS A 120 -18.10 -2.72 -6.90
CA LYS A 120 -19.17 -1.83 -7.40
C LYS A 120 -19.81 -1.00 -6.28
N GLN A 121 -19.91 -1.56 -5.07
CA GLN A 121 -20.49 -0.85 -3.93
C GLN A 121 -19.53 0.21 -3.36
N GLN A 122 -18.21 -0.04 -3.39
CA GLN A 122 -17.19 0.97 -3.07
C GLN A 122 -17.14 2.09 -4.11
N GLN A 123 -17.13 1.77 -5.41
CA GLN A 123 -17.17 2.78 -6.47
C GLN A 123 -18.44 3.64 -6.43
N ARG A 124 -19.59 3.05 -6.07
CA ARG A 124 -20.82 3.82 -5.84
C ARG A 124 -20.69 4.75 -4.63
N LYS A 125 -20.12 4.30 -3.52
CA LYS A 125 -19.91 5.13 -2.33
C LYS A 125 -18.95 6.29 -2.61
N GLU A 126 -17.85 6.07 -3.34
CA GLU A 126 -16.93 7.14 -3.74
C GLU A 126 -17.58 8.14 -4.71
N LYS A 127 -18.33 7.67 -5.71
CA LYS A 127 -19.07 8.56 -6.63
C LYS A 127 -20.13 9.40 -5.91
N THR A 128 -20.82 8.81 -4.93
CA THR A 128 -21.84 9.53 -4.14
C THR A 128 -21.18 10.59 -3.26
N ARG A 129 -20.03 10.27 -2.64
CA ARG A 129 -19.25 11.20 -1.82
C ARG A 129 -18.62 12.34 -2.64
N ALA A 130 -18.17 12.06 -3.87
CA ALA A 130 -17.66 13.08 -4.79
C ALA A 130 -18.76 14.00 -5.33
N LYS A 131 -19.97 13.48 -5.55
CA LYS A 131 -21.13 14.27 -5.99
C LYS A 131 -21.64 15.22 -4.90
N ASP A 132 -21.75 14.72 -3.66
CA ASP A 132 -22.16 15.50 -2.50
C ASP A 132 -21.18 16.66 -2.21
N ASN A 133 -19.88 16.42 -2.38
CA ASN A 133 -18.86 17.47 -2.23
C ASN A 133 -18.89 18.53 -3.36
N SER A 134 -19.34 18.16 -4.57
CA SER A 134 -19.50 19.07 -5.71
C SER A 134 -20.76 19.96 -5.57
N GLU A 135 -21.85 19.40 -5.03
CA GLU A 135 -23.09 20.15 -4.77
C GLU A 135 -22.90 21.18 -3.64
N ARG A 136 -22.14 20.83 -2.58
CA ARG A 136 -21.80 21.75 -1.48
C ARG A 136 -20.92 22.94 -1.88
N VAL A 137 -20.09 22.79 -2.93
CA VAL A 137 -19.25 23.87 -3.46
C VAL A 137 -20.04 24.80 -4.38
N LYS A 138 -21.05 24.29 -5.10
CA LYS A 138 -21.94 25.10 -5.94
C LYS A 138 -22.88 25.99 -5.12
N ASP A 139 -23.38 25.52 -3.98
CA ASP A 139 -24.32 26.27 -3.14
C ASP A 139 -23.67 27.51 -2.48
N ARG A 140 -22.35 27.51 -2.28
CA ARG A 140 -21.59 28.69 -1.80
C ARG A 140 -21.27 29.73 -2.88
N GLY A 141 -21.47 29.42 -4.16
CA GLY A 141 -21.16 30.31 -5.29
C GLY A 141 -22.31 31.20 -5.76
N ALA A 142 -23.52 31.04 -5.20
CA ALA A 142 -24.75 31.62 -5.75
C ALA A 142 -25.32 32.84 -4.98
N LEU A 143 -24.54 33.47 -4.09
CA LEU A 143 -24.94 34.70 -3.38
C LEU A 143 -23.87 35.78 -3.53
N HIS A 144 -23.83 36.45 -4.69
CA HIS A 144 -23.68 37.91 -4.82
C HIS A 144 -23.50 38.34 -6.29
N SER A 145 -24.60 38.72 -6.94
CA SER A 145 -24.70 39.70 -8.04
C SER A 145 -26.19 40.04 -8.09
N GLU A 146 -26.64 41.29 -7.94
CA GLU A 146 -26.40 42.44 -8.81
C GLU A 146 -26.78 43.76 -8.10
N VAL A 147 -26.15 44.89 -8.46
CA VAL A 147 -26.82 46.10 -9.03
C VAL A 147 -25.76 46.90 -9.81
N GLY A 148 -26.07 47.31 -11.05
CA GLY A 148 -25.22 48.14 -11.93
C GLY A 148 -25.28 49.66 -11.63
N PRO A 149 -25.23 50.53 -12.66
CA PRO A 149 -24.00 51.08 -13.23
C PRO A 149 -23.91 52.62 -13.14
N SER A 150 -22.72 53.20 -13.34
CA SER A 150 -22.46 54.43 -14.13
C SER A 150 -21.24 55.25 -13.67
N ALA A 151 -20.71 56.01 -14.63
CA ALA A 151 -19.91 57.24 -14.53
C ALA A 151 -18.42 57.18 -14.92
N SER A 152 -18.09 58.22 -15.69
CA SER A 152 -16.93 58.58 -16.48
C SER A 152 -15.85 59.30 -15.65
N SER A 153 -14.71 59.61 -16.31
CA SER A 153 -13.57 60.46 -15.90
C SER A 153 -12.53 59.69 -15.06
N GLY A 154 -11.24 59.60 -15.40
CA GLY A 154 -10.36 60.48 -16.16
C GLY A 154 -9.20 60.84 -15.24
N ALA A 155 -7.97 60.40 -15.52
CA ALA A 155 -6.71 60.98 -15.05
C ALA A 155 -5.51 60.19 -15.57
N GLU A 156 -4.56 60.92 -16.14
CA GLU A 156 -3.23 60.47 -16.54
C GLU A 156 -2.35 60.20 -15.32
N GLY A 157 -1.32 59.36 -15.50
CA GLY A 157 -0.33 59.07 -14.47
C GLY A 157 0.77 58.17 -15.00
N GLU A 158 1.81 58.78 -15.58
CA GLU A 158 3.16 58.23 -15.71
C GLU A 158 3.65 57.62 -14.39
N PHE A 159 4.29 56.43 -14.44
CA PHE A 159 5.59 56.21 -13.78
C PHE A 159 6.25 54.91 -14.27
N SER A 160 7.56 55.01 -14.47
CA SER A 160 8.50 54.07 -15.07
C SER A 160 8.89 52.85 -14.20
N SER A 161 9.44 51.84 -14.90
CA SER A 161 10.58 50.95 -14.52
C SER A 161 10.40 50.02 -13.30
N GLU A 162 10.85 48.77 -13.25
CA GLU A 162 12.06 48.14 -13.78
C GLU A 162 11.83 46.66 -14.11
N ARG A 163 12.61 46.16 -15.08
CA ARG A 163 12.85 44.74 -15.31
C ARG A 163 13.87 44.25 -14.28
N HIS A 164 13.74 43.02 -13.81
CA HIS A 164 14.90 42.25 -13.37
C HIS A 164 14.81 40.84 -13.93
N ASP A 165 15.67 40.59 -14.91
CA ASP A 165 16.06 39.26 -15.38
C ASP A 165 16.82 38.53 -14.27
N GLY A 166 16.59 37.23 -14.15
CA GLY A 166 17.27 36.36 -13.19
C GLY A 166 17.25 34.92 -13.65
N ASP A 167 18.00 34.64 -14.72
CA ASP A 167 18.40 33.30 -15.14
C ASP A 167 19.28 32.64 -14.07
N GLY A 168 19.14 31.33 -13.90
CA GLY A 168 19.78 30.58 -12.83
C GLY A 168 19.53 29.09 -12.90
N ARG A 169 19.92 28.45 -14.01
CA ARG A 169 20.11 26.99 -14.08
C ARG A 169 21.25 26.57 -13.13
N SER A 170 21.00 25.55 -12.30
CA SER A 170 22.07 24.66 -11.83
C SER A 170 21.53 23.22 -11.66
N GLU A 171 22.26 22.31 -12.29
CA GLU A 171 22.07 20.86 -12.33
C GLU A 171 22.41 20.18 -10.98
N PRO A 172 21.81 19.01 -10.66
CA PRO A 172 22.21 18.22 -9.51
C PRO A 172 23.40 17.30 -9.83
N VAL A 173 24.48 17.44 -9.06
CA VAL A 173 25.61 16.51 -9.00
C VAL A 173 25.61 15.88 -7.62
N PHE A 174 25.62 14.54 -7.52
CA PHE A 174 26.52 13.80 -6.62
C PHE A 174 26.59 12.30 -7.00
N SER A 175 27.80 11.92 -7.43
CA SER A 175 28.45 10.60 -7.42
C SER A 175 28.49 10.02 -5.99
N SER A 176 28.79 8.76 -5.69
CA SER A 176 29.27 7.57 -6.43
C SER A 176 29.01 6.34 -5.55
#